data_AF-A0A2D9WPK6-F1
#
_entry.id   AF-A0A2D9WPK6-F1
#
_cell.length_a   1.000
_cell.length_b   1.000
_cell.length_c   1.000
_cell.angle_alpha   90.00
_cell.angle_beta   90.00
_cell.angle_gamma   90.00
#
_symmetry.space_group_name_H-M   'P 1'
#
loop_
_entity.id
_entity.type
_entity.pdbx_description
1 polymer ?
#
loop_
_entity_poly.entity_id
_entity_poly.type
_entity_poly.pdbx_seq_one_letter_code
_entity_poly.pdbx_strand_id
1 'polypeptide(L)' 'MNMFADKVRDVVRNIPKGETRSYKEVAAAAGNAAAARAVANIMANNYLEDVPCHRVIKSDGTLGGYNRGGEMKK' A
#
# COMPACT_ATOMS: atom_id res chain seq x y z
N MET A 1 0.70 13.84 16.24
CA MET A 1 1.39 14.04 14.94
C MET A 1 1.32 12.71 14.20
N ASN A 2 0.35 12.51 13.31
CA ASN A 2 0.28 11.25 12.55
C ASN A 2 1.43 11.21 11.55
N MET A 3 2.26 10.17 11.63
CA MET A 3 3.37 10.00 10.70
C MET A 3 2.82 9.68 9.32
N PHE A 4 3.57 9.99 8.26
CA PHE A 4 3.16 9.66 6.89
C PHE A 4 2.82 8.16 6.73
N ALA A 5 3.53 7.29 7.45
CA ALA A 5 3.25 5.86 7.47
C ALA A 5 1.84 5.50 8.01
N ASP A 6 1.33 6.24 8.99
CA ASP A 6 -0.01 6.00 9.55
C ASP A 6 -1.09 6.40 8.55
N LYS A 7 -0.92 7.56 7.89
CA LYS A 7 -1.81 7.99 6.80
C LYS A 7 -1.85 6.98 5.67
N VAL A 8 -0.69 6.43 5.30
CA VAL A 8 -0.61 5.37 4.28
C VAL A 8 -1.39 4.13 4.72
N ARG A 9 -1.22 3.67 5.96
CA ARG A 9 -1.95 2.50 6.49
C ARG A 9 -3.47 2.73 6.51
N ASP A 10 -3.90 3.93 6.89
CA ASP A 10 -5.32 4.30 6.90
C ASP A 10 -5.92 4.29 5.50
N VAL A 11 -5.21 4.84 4.51
CA VAL A 11 -5.64 4.75 3.10
C VAL A 11 -5.76 3.29 2.66
N VAL A 12 -4.77 2.46 2.99
CA VAL A 12 -4.73 1.05 2.56
C VAL A 12 -5.84 0.23 3.22
N ARG A 13 -6.16 0.50 4.50
CA ARG A 13 -7.31 -0.12 5.20
C ARG A 13 -8.65 0.12 4.52
N ASN A 14 -8.79 1.26 3.84
CA ASN A 14 -10.02 1.64 3.15
C ASN A 14 -10.14 1.08 1.72
N ILE A 15 -9.13 0.35 1.21
CA ILE A 15 -9.23 -0.26 -0.12
C ILE A 15 -10.19 -1.46 -0.06
N PRO A 16 -11.29 -1.49 -0.83
CA PRO A 16 -12.25 -2.59 -0.80
C PRO A 16 -11.65 -3.93 -1.24
N LYS A 17 -12.27 -5.04 -0.82
CA LYS A 17 -11.90 -6.37 -1.32
C LYS A 17 -12.19 -6.48 -2.81
N GLY A 18 -11.29 -7.10 -3.57
CA GLY A 18 -11.38 -7.18 -5.03
C GLY A 18 -10.86 -5.95 -5.78
N GLU A 19 -10.56 -4.85 -5.08
CA GLU A 19 -9.94 -3.66 -5.65
C GLU A 19 -8.45 -3.57 -5.31
N THR A 20 -7.72 -2.90 -6.18
CA THR A 20 -6.29 -2.61 -6.00
C THR A 20 -5.99 -1.16 -6.29
N ARG A 21 -4.98 -0.60 -5.61
CA ARG A 21 -4.47 0.75 -5.86
C ARG A 21 -2.98 0.70 -6.11
N SER A 22 -2.48 1.57 -6.97
CA SER A 22 -1.04 1.73 -7.17
C SER A 22 -0.37 2.42 -5.98
N TYR A 23 0.94 2.22 -5.79
CA TYR A 23 1.72 2.99 -4.82
C TYR A 23 1.55 4.50 -4.97
N LYS A 24 1.40 4.98 -6.21
CA LYS A 24 1.21 6.40 -6.51
C LYS A 24 -0.15 6.92 -6.05
N GLU A 25 -1.22 6.15 -6.27
CA GLU A 25 -2.55 6.50 -5.81
C GLU A 25 -2.63 6.54 -4.28
N VAL A 26 -2.03 5.55 -3.61
CA VAL A 26 -1.97 5.53 -2.14
C VAL A 26 -1.17 6.72 -1.61
N ALA A 27 -0.04 7.04 -2.23
CA ALA A 27 0.79 8.18 -1.84
C ALA A 27 0.03 9.51 -2.01
N ALA A 28 -0.70 9.67 -3.11
CA ALA A 28 -1.54 10.83 -3.37
C ALA A 28 -2.66 10.96 -2.32
N ALA A 29 -3.38 9.88 -2.02
CA ALA A 29 -4.43 9.85 -1.00
C ALA A 29 -3.88 10.10 0.42
N ALA A 30 -2.64 9.70 0.70
CA ALA A 30 -1.95 9.99 1.96
C ALA A 30 -1.38 11.42 2.05
N GLY A 31 -1.54 12.24 1.00
CA GLY A 31 -1.16 13.65 0.96
C GLY A 31 0.22 13.95 0.37
N ASN A 32 0.88 12.98 -0.25
CA ASN A 32 2.15 13.20 -0.96
C ASN A 32 2.28 12.30 -2.20
N ALA A 33 1.82 12.79 -3.35
CA ALA A 33 1.83 12.03 -4.61
C ALA A 33 3.24 11.62 -5.09
N ALA A 34 4.31 12.31 -4.64
CA ALA A 34 5.69 12.00 -5.00
C ALA A 34 6.28 10.86 -4.14
N ALA A 35 5.60 10.44 -3.07
CA ALA A 35 6.11 9.48 -2.09
C ALA A 35 5.83 8.00 -2.42
N ALA A 36 5.62 7.65 -3.69
CA ALA A 36 5.31 6.26 -4.10
C ALA A 36 6.37 5.24 -3.64
N ARG A 37 7.67 5.59 -3.70
CA ARG A 37 8.76 4.74 -3.18
C ARG A 37 8.69 4.55 -1.67
N ALA A 38 8.29 5.58 -0.93
CA ALA A 38 8.11 5.47 0.52
C ALA A 38 6.94 4.54 0.85
N VAL A 39 5.82 4.64 0.11
CA VAL A 39 4.69 3.70 0.25
C VAL A 39 5.14 2.27 0.00
N ALA A 40 5.91 2.01 -1.07
CA ALA A 40 6.43 0.68 -1.36
C ALA A 40 7.25 0.13 -0.19
N ASN A 41 8.15 0.93 0.40
CA ASN A 41 8.92 0.53 1.58
C ASN A 41 8.05 0.29 2.81
N ILE A 42 7.03 1.12 3.06
CA ILE A 42 6.09 0.94 4.18
C ILE A 42 5.33 -0.37 4.01
N MET A 43 4.83 -0.66 2.80
CA MET A 43 4.09 -1.90 2.52
C MET A 43 4.99 -3.14 2.57
N ALA A 44 6.24 -3.04 2.11
CA ALA A 44 7.22 -4.12 2.22
C ALA A 44 7.56 -4.44 3.68
N ASN A 45 7.58 -3.45 4.57
CA ASN A 45 7.86 -3.64 6.00
C ASN A 45 6.59 -3.69 6.87
N ASN A 46 5.42 -3.89 6.27
CA ASN A 46 4.17 -3.92 7.02
C ASN A 46 3.92 -5.32 7.64
N TYR A 47 3.97 -5.40 8.96
CA TYR A 47 3.65 -6.60 9.74
C TYR A 47 2.24 -6.57 10.36
N LEU A 48 1.48 -5.50 10.12
CA LEU A 48 0.13 -5.34 10.61
C LEU A 48 -0.85 -6.16 9.75
N GLU A 49 -1.59 -7.07 10.37
CA GLU A 49 -2.48 -8.01 9.68
C GLU A 49 -3.77 -7.36 9.16
N ASP A 50 -4.18 -6.26 9.79
CA ASP A 50 -5.36 -5.48 9.44
C ASP A 50 -5.12 -4.53 8.25
N VAL A 51 -3.87 -4.33 7.85
CA VAL A 51 -3.50 -3.50 6.69
C VAL A 51 -3.33 -4.42 5.47
N PRO A 52 -4.25 -4.39 4.50
CA PRO A 52 -4.21 -5.29 3.34
C PRO A 52 -3.15 -4.85 2.31
N CYS A 53 -1.87 -5.01 2.64
CA CYS A 53 -0.75 -4.54 1.81
C CYS A 53 -0.71 -5.15 0.40
N HIS A 54 -1.29 -6.35 0.21
CA HIS A 54 -1.45 -7.00 -1.10
C HIS A 54 -2.39 -6.28 -2.06
N ARG A 55 -3.25 -5.37 -1.57
CA ARG A 55 -4.14 -4.53 -2.40
C ARG A 55 -3.44 -3.31 -2.97
N VAL A 56 -2.22 -3.02 -2.52
CA VAL A 56 -1.38 -2.03 -3.16
C VAL A 56 -0.58 -2.74 -4.24
N ILE A 57 -0.36 -2.13 -5.41
CA ILE A 57 0.40 -2.76 -6.51
C ILE A 57 1.28 -1.73 -7.22
N LYS A 58 2.15 -2.18 -8.12
CA LYS A 58 2.88 -1.27 -9.02
C LYS A 58 1.93 -0.70 -10.07
N SER A 59 2.28 0.47 -10.62
CA SER A 59 1.48 1.11 -11.68
C SER A 59 1.40 0.31 -12.98
N ASP A 60 2.29 -0.67 -13.18
CA ASP A 60 2.29 -1.59 -14.33
C ASP A 60 1.35 -2.80 -14.13
N GLY A 61 0.61 -2.85 -13.01
CA GLY A 61 -0.30 -3.94 -12.68
C GLY A 61 0.38 -5.15 -12.02
N THR A 62 1.72 -5.14 -11.90
CA THR A 62 2.45 -6.23 -11.23
C THR A 62 2.48 -6.04 -9.72
N LEU A 63 2.65 -7.15 -9.00
CA LEU A 63 2.76 -7.13 -7.55
C LEU A 63 4.11 -6.55 -7.09
N GLY A 64 4.07 -5.94 -5.91
CA GLY A 64 5.27 -5.52 -5.19
C GLY A 64 6.06 -6.67 -4.60
N GLY A 65 7.27 -6.36 -4.13
CA GLY A 65 8.03 -7.25 -3.25
C GLY A 65 7.43 -7.24 -1.84
N TYR A 66 6.35 -8.00 -1.65
CA TYR A 66 5.70 -8.14 -0.34
C TYR A 66 6.39 -9.21 0.51
N ASN A 67 6.66 -8.86 1.77
CA ASN A 67 7.41 -9.68 2.73
C ASN A 67 6.75 -11.02 3.09
N ARG A 68 5.42 -11.14 2.91
CA ARG A 68 4.67 -12.38 3.19
C ARG A 68 4.45 -13.26 1.95
N GLY A 69 5.18 -13.03 0.86
CA GLY A 69 4.92 -13.70 -0.42
C GLY A 69 3.67 -13.11 -1.06
N GLY A 70 3.85 -12.34 -2.12
CA GLY A 70 2.75 -11.70 -2.86
C GLY A 70 1.88 -12.72 -3.61
N GLU A 71 1.27 -13.66 -2.91
CA GLU A 71 0.21 -14.48 -3.48
C GLU A 71 -1.07 -13.63 -3.57
N MET A 72 -1.71 -13.67 -4.74
CA MET A 72 -2.97 -12.97 -4.99
C MET A 72 -4.07 -13.52 -4.08
N LYS A 73 -4.25 -12.92 -2.90
CA LYS A 73 -5.53 -12.93 -2.20
C LYS A 73 -6.26 -11.65 -2.59
N LYS A 74 -7.14 -11.71 -3.60
CA LYS A 74 -8.05 -10.61 -3.95
C LYS A 74 -9.13 -10.43 -2.89
#